data_AF-A0A7K0S125-F1
#
_entry.id   AF-A0A7K0S125-F1
#
_cell.length_a   1.000
_cell.length_b   1.000
_cell.length_c   1.000
_cell.angle_alpha   90.00
_cell.angle_beta   90.00
_cell.angle_gamma   90.00
#
_symmetry.space_group_name_H-M   'P 1'
#
loop_
_entity.id
_entity.type
_entity.pdbx_description
1 polymer ?
#
loop_
_entity_poly.entity_id
_entity_poly.type
_entity_poly.pdbx_seq_one_letter_code
_entity_poly.pdbx_strand_id
1 'polypeptide(L)'
;MQTLRRTVIPAFLIASAMALLVGAAPARVPGLVPQKSLSGVKIGMVASQVRSAVGAPSSNKIVSHPLLGKTRRMRFGRLEVTFRGTAATAPVINLTTTS
;
A
#
# COMPACT_ATOMS: atom_id res chain seq x y z
N MET A 1 2.54 -5.97 -78.93
CA MET A 1 3.79 -5.80 -78.15
C MET A 1 3.41 -5.51 -76.69
N GLN A 2 3.40 -6.56 -75.85
CA GLN A 2 3.33 -6.47 -74.39
C GLN A 2 4.71 -5.99 -73.89
N THR A 3 4.90 -5.23 -72.81
CA THR A 3 4.64 -5.64 -71.42
C THR A 3 4.66 -4.47 -70.43
N LEU A 4 3.82 -4.66 -69.42
CA LEU A 4 3.53 -3.84 -68.24
C LEU A 4 4.76 -3.69 -67.33
N ARG A 5 5.22 -2.46 -67.07
CA ARG A 5 6.30 -2.20 -66.10
C ARG A 5 5.77 -2.35 -64.68
N ARG A 6 6.12 -3.46 -64.03
CA ARG A 6 5.93 -3.69 -62.59
C ARG A 6 6.84 -2.75 -61.81
N THR A 7 6.26 -1.70 -61.24
CA THR A 7 6.94 -0.84 -60.27
C THR A 7 7.02 -1.61 -58.95
N VAL A 8 8.23 -2.02 -58.60
CA VAL A 8 8.56 -2.75 -57.37
C VAL A 8 8.35 -1.80 -56.19
N ILE A 9 7.45 -2.19 -55.28
CA ILE A 9 7.14 -1.50 -54.03
C ILE A 9 8.40 -1.55 -53.13
N PRO A 10 8.92 -0.43 -52.58
CA PRO A 10 10.07 -0.47 -51.71
C PRO A 10 9.66 -0.98 -50.32
N ALA A 11 9.80 -2.29 -50.10
CA ALA A 11 9.72 -2.93 -48.80
C ALA A 11 11.07 -2.77 -48.07
N PHE A 12 11.34 -1.61 -47.45
CA PHE A 12 12.60 -1.44 -46.71
C PHE A 12 12.57 -0.51 -45.48
N LEU A 13 11.41 -0.29 -44.85
CA LEU A 13 11.32 0.65 -43.73
C LEU A 13 10.36 0.21 -42.61
N ILE A 14 10.39 -1.05 -42.15
CA ILE A 14 9.58 -1.47 -40.97
C ILE A 14 10.34 -2.45 -40.05
N ALA A 15 11.66 -2.33 -39.91
CA ALA A 15 12.46 -3.29 -39.12
C ALA A 15 13.15 -2.70 -37.88
N SER A 16 12.78 -1.50 -37.41
CA SER A 16 13.53 -0.83 -36.33
C SER A 16 12.66 -0.16 -35.25
N ALA A 17 11.57 -0.80 -34.83
CA ALA A 17 10.75 -0.31 -33.70
C ALA A 17 10.39 -1.36 -32.64
N MET A 18 10.68 -2.65 -32.87
CA MET A 18 10.23 -3.73 -31.97
C MET A 18 11.26 -4.15 -30.90
N ALA A 19 12.50 -3.63 -30.95
CA ALA A 19 13.57 -4.11 -30.07
C ALA A 19 13.58 -3.51 -28.64
N LEU A 20 12.74 -2.51 -28.34
CA LEU A 20 12.79 -1.80 -27.06
C LEU A 20 11.76 -2.27 -26.00
N LEU A 21 10.88 -3.23 -26.32
CA LEU A 21 9.83 -3.68 -25.38
C LEU A 21 10.14 -4.97 -24.61
N VAL A 22 11.26 -5.65 -24.86
CA VAL A 22 11.56 -6.96 -24.22
C VAL A 22 12.15 -6.82 -22.80
N GLY A 23 12.50 -5.61 -22.36
CA GLY A 23 13.21 -5.39 -21.09
C GLY A 23 12.35 -5.02 -19.87
N ALA A 24 11.04 -4.84 -20.01
CA ALA A 24 10.18 -4.48 -18.88
C ALA A 24 9.85 -5.72 -18.03
N ALA A 25 10.86 -6.30 -17.38
CA ALA A 25 10.60 -7.17 -16.24
C ALA A 25 9.77 -6.37 -15.24
N PRO A 26 8.62 -6.88 -14.75
CA PRO A 26 7.85 -6.17 -13.75
C PRO A 26 8.77 -5.95 -12.57
N ALA A 27 9.04 -4.68 -12.25
CA ALA A 27 9.71 -4.33 -11.02
C ALA A 27 8.90 -5.00 -9.91
N ARG A 28 9.48 -6.04 -9.30
CA ARG A 28 8.88 -6.72 -8.16
C ARG A 28 8.89 -5.68 -7.06
N VAL A 29 7.80 -4.91 -6.99
CA VAL A 29 7.53 -4.01 -5.88
C VAL A 29 7.75 -4.88 -4.64
N PRO A 30 8.68 -4.53 -3.74
CA PRO A 30 8.85 -5.25 -2.49
C PRO A 30 7.46 -5.38 -1.91
N GLY A 31 6.95 -6.62 -1.85
CA GLY A 31 5.57 -6.85 -1.44
C GLY A 31 5.41 -6.17 -0.11
N LEU A 32 4.54 -5.14 -0.05
CA LEU A 32 4.19 -4.46 1.19
C LEU A 32 3.74 -5.57 2.13
N VAL A 33 4.60 -5.96 3.07
CA VAL A 33 4.32 -7.09 3.95
C VAL A 33 3.09 -6.68 4.74
N PRO A 34 1.93 -7.33 4.52
CA PRO A 34 0.74 -6.95 5.25
C PRO A 34 1.04 -7.24 6.70
N GLN A 35 1.07 -6.19 7.51
CA GLN A 35 1.38 -6.28 8.93
C GLN A 35 0.37 -7.26 9.55
N LYS A 36 0.84 -8.46 9.89
CA LYS A 36 0.01 -9.52 10.46
C LYS A 36 -0.60 -9.01 11.76
N SER A 37 -1.89 -9.30 11.93
CA SER A 37 -2.68 -8.91 13.09
C SER A 37 -1.97 -9.23 14.41
N LEU A 38 -1.91 -8.26 15.32
CA LEU A 38 -1.39 -8.44 16.68
C LEU A 38 -2.58 -8.55 17.63
N SER A 39 -2.68 -9.66 18.36
CA SER A 39 -3.74 -9.92 19.35
C SER A 39 -5.17 -9.75 18.81
N GLY A 40 -5.42 -10.13 17.54
CA GLY A 40 -6.74 -10.00 16.89
C GLY A 40 -7.03 -8.59 16.34
N VAL A 41 -6.12 -7.63 16.50
CA VAL A 41 -6.23 -6.27 15.97
C VAL A 41 -5.61 -6.17 14.59
N LYS A 42 -6.31 -5.52 13.65
CA LYS A 42 -5.87 -5.34 12.26
C LYS A 42 -5.77 -3.87 11.90
N ILE A 43 -4.89 -3.56 10.93
CA ILE A 43 -4.89 -2.28 10.23
C ILE A 43 -6.27 -2.05 9.61
N GLY A 44 -6.76 -0.80 9.66
CA GLY A 44 -8.09 -0.43 9.18
C GLY A 44 -9.21 -0.56 10.22
N MET A 45 -9.01 -1.27 11.33
CA MET A 45 -10.02 -1.33 12.40
C MET A 45 -10.26 0.05 13.01
N VAL A 46 -11.48 0.30 13.49
CA VAL A 46 -11.80 1.49 14.28
C VAL A 46 -11.70 1.21 15.78
N ALA A 47 -11.63 2.26 16.62
CA ALA A 47 -11.38 2.07 18.05
C ALA A 47 -12.40 1.18 18.77
N SER A 48 -13.66 1.17 18.36
CA SER A 48 -14.67 0.24 18.91
C SER A 48 -14.32 -1.21 18.62
N GLN A 49 -13.97 -1.54 17.38
CA GLN A 49 -13.56 -2.88 16.97
C GLN A 49 -12.30 -3.35 17.70
N VAL A 50 -11.33 -2.45 17.89
CA VAL A 50 -10.13 -2.76 18.69
C VAL A 50 -10.52 -3.08 20.13
N ARG A 51 -11.37 -2.27 20.75
CA ARG A 51 -11.82 -2.53 22.13
C ARG A 51 -12.62 -3.82 22.27
N SER A 52 -13.42 -4.18 21.26
CA SER A 52 -14.13 -5.46 21.24
C SER A 52 -13.16 -6.65 21.14
N ALA A 53 -12.01 -6.47 20.48
CA ALA A 53 -11.02 -7.54 20.32
C ALA A 53 -10.10 -7.70 21.54
N VAL A 54 -9.66 -6.60 22.16
CA VAL A 54 -8.62 -6.62 23.21
C VAL A 54 -9.02 -5.99 24.55
N GLY A 55 -10.28 -5.53 24.68
CA GLY A 55 -10.79 -4.90 25.89
C GLY A 55 -10.51 -3.40 25.99
N ALA A 56 -10.53 -2.86 27.21
CA ALA A 56 -10.30 -1.44 27.44
C ALA A 56 -8.81 -1.08 27.33
N PRO A 57 -8.46 0.10 26.76
CA PRO A 57 -7.08 0.54 26.72
C PRO A 57 -6.59 0.97 28.11
N SER A 58 -5.34 0.63 28.44
CA SER A 58 -4.65 1.15 29.63
C SER A 58 -4.25 2.63 29.48
N SER A 59 -4.12 3.11 28.24
CA SER A 59 -3.84 4.52 27.95
C SER A 59 -4.48 4.93 26.63
N ASN A 60 -5.00 6.15 26.57
CA ASN A 60 -5.52 6.77 25.35
C ASN A 60 -5.02 8.21 25.27
N LYS A 61 -4.15 8.52 24.30
CA LYS A 61 -3.50 9.83 24.15
C LYS A 61 -3.66 10.35 22.73
N ILE A 62 -3.72 11.66 22.60
CA ILE A 62 -3.59 12.34 21.31
C ILE A 62 -2.13 12.80 21.19
N VAL A 63 -1.46 12.40 20.12
CA VAL A 63 -0.05 12.68 19.85
C VAL A 63 0.05 13.43 18.53
N SER A 64 0.94 14.42 18.45
CA SER A 64 1.24 15.09 17.19
C SER A 64 2.21 14.26 16.38
N HIS A 65 1.84 13.92 15.14
CA HIS A 65 2.67 13.21 14.18
C HIS A 65 3.08 14.17 13.05
N PRO A 66 4.37 14.23 12.66
CA PRO A 66 4.88 15.23 11.71
C PRO A 66 4.19 15.19 10.34
N LEU A 67 3.78 14.01 9.88
CA LEU A 67 3.12 13.83 8.56
C LEU A 67 1.60 13.74 8.61
N LEU A 68 1.02 13.39 9.77
CA LEU A 68 -0.40 13.02 9.87
C LEU A 68 -1.20 13.98 10.76
N GLY A 69 -0.54 15.00 11.34
CA GLY A 69 -1.15 15.87 12.33
C GLY A 69 -1.47 15.13 13.62
N LYS A 70 -2.59 15.47 14.27
CA LYS A 70 -3.00 14.84 15.53
C LYS A 70 -3.49 13.41 15.29
N THR A 71 -2.76 12.44 15.84
CA THR A 71 -3.15 11.02 15.83
C THR A 71 -3.58 10.59 17.22
N ARG A 72 -4.43 9.58 17.31
CA ARG A 72 -4.78 8.94 18.58
C ARG A 72 -3.94 7.69 18.76
N ARG A 73 -3.43 7.49 19.97
CA ARG A 73 -2.60 6.36 20.35
C ARG A 73 -3.19 5.69 21.58
N MET A 74 -3.56 4.43 21.44
CA MET A 74 -4.10 3.61 22.51
C MET A 74 -3.14 2.49 22.87
N ARG A 75 -3.02 2.19 24.17
CA ARG A 75 -2.20 1.09 24.66
C ARG A 75 -3.10 0.04 25.32
N PHE A 76 -2.82 -1.24 25.06
CA PHE A 76 -3.52 -2.41 25.57
C PHE A 76 -2.44 -3.38 26.09
N GLY A 77 -2.02 -3.19 27.33
CA GLY A 77 -0.88 -3.91 27.90
C GLY A 77 0.40 -3.67 27.10
N ARG A 78 0.90 -4.71 26.42
CA ARG A 78 2.09 -4.66 25.55
C ARG A 78 1.78 -4.17 24.13
N LEU A 79 0.51 -4.10 23.72
CA LEU A 79 0.13 -3.63 22.40
C LEU A 79 -0.07 -2.12 22.38
N GLU A 80 0.53 -1.43 21.43
CA GLU A 80 0.29 -0.02 21.12
C GLU A 80 -0.35 0.10 19.74
N VAL A 81 -1.43 0.86 19.65
CA VAL A 81 -2.27 1.02 18.47
C VAL A 81 -2.34 2.50 18.14
N THR A 82 -1.95 2.87 16.91
CA THR A 82 -2.04 4.25 16.42
C THR A 82 -3.12 4.36 15.36
N PHE A 83 -3.96 5.38 15.49
CA PHE A 83 -5.07 5.68 14.58
C PHE A 83 -4.76 6.90 13.71
N ARG A 84 -5.27 6.90 12.48
CA ARG A 84 -5.16 8.02 11.53
C ARG A 84 -6.12 9.15 11.87
N GLY A 85 -5.82 9.87 12.95
CA GLY A 85 -6.64 10.97 13.45
C GLY A 85 -7.17 10.71 14.86
N THR A 86 -8.02 11.63 15.33
CA THR A 86 -8.60 11.62 16.68
C THR A 86 -10.05 11.14 16.73
N ALA A 87 -10.73 11.11 15.58
CA ALA A 87 -12.14 10.70 15.46
C ALA A 87 -12.37 9.26 15.93
N ALA A 88 -13.59 8.95 16.40
CA ALA A 88 -13.96 7.59 16.80
C ALA A 88 -13.82 6.58 15.64
N THR A 89 -14.14 7.02 14.43
CA THR A 89 -14.08 6.26 13.17
C THR A 89 -12.70 6.26 12.51
N ALA A 90 -11.70 6.90 13.11
CA ALA A 90 -10.34 6.90 12.57
C ALA A 90 -9.79 5.45 12.53
N PRO A 91 -9.24 4.99 11.39
CA PRO A 91 -8.74 3.64 11.25
C PRO A 91 -7.36 3.48 11.90
N VAL A 92 -7.06 2.27 12.38
CA VAL A 92 -5.71 1.86 12.78
C VAL A 92 -4.78 1.93 11.58
N ILE A 93 -3.60 2.53 11.77
CA ILE A 93 -2.52 2.63 10.76
C ILE A 93 -1.20 2.04 11.22
N ASN A 94 -1.01 1.85 12.52
CA ASN A 94 0.18 1.21 13.04
C ASN A 94 -0.16 0.39 14.30
N LEU A 95 0.49 -0.76 14.40
CA LEU A 95 0.43 -1.69 15.53
C LEU A 95 1.86 -1.97 15.97
N THR A 96 2.14 -1.82 17.26
CA THR A 96 3.49 -2.04 17.78
C THR A 96 3.40 -2.80 19.09
N THR A 97 4.25 -3.80 19.28
CA THR A 97 4.43 -4.47 20.57
C THR A 97 5.56 -3.79 21.33
N THR A 98 5.29 -3.37 22.55
CA THR A 98 6.32 -2.93 23.50
C THR A 98 6.71 -4.12 24.36
N SER A 99 8.00 -4.46 24.33
CA SER A 99 8.63 -5.51 25.14
C SER A 99 8.74 -5.10 26.60
#